data_AF-J3ARV0-F1
#
_entry.id   AF-J3ARV0-F1
#
_cell.length_a   1.000
_cell.length_b   1.000
_cell.length_c   1.000
_cell.angle_alpha   90.00
_cell.angle_beta   90.00
_cell.angle_gamma   90.00
#
_symmetry.space_group_name_H-M   'P 1'
#
loop_
_entity.id
_entity.type
_entity.pdbx_description
1 polymer ?
#
loop_
_entity_poly.entity_id
_entity_poly.type
_entity_poly.pdbx_seq_one_letter_code
_entity_poly.pdbx_strand_id
1 'polypeptide(L)'
;MTSTPEPHYTQGSETGATIPPSALRIVEEVAAKHGQTAEAMLSKSQTPDLTAARREVYARLMRRHSSQSIGAWMNRHHHNVIKGAKAYRDLMAIPDAKARHQSFAAPKTALSLWRGVVTVPQPRRPMKDIAEEVAFAHGVTVADLVGPSQLRIHAHSRQHAMYVMAQQTHLSNGMIGKFLGGRDQSTVHHGIRAHAARIAAEWSGRAAA
;
A
#
# COMPACT_ATOMS: atom_id res chain seq x y z
N MET A 1 0.50 11.98 -52.74
CA MET A 1 1.02 12.12 -51.37
C MET A 1 -0.14 11.85 -50.41
N THR A 2 -0.31 10.59 -50.03
CA THR A 2 -1.40 10.09 -49.20
C THR A 2 -1.16 10.48 -47.74
N SER A 3 -1.88 11.51 -47.29
CA SER A 3 -1.96 11.90 -45.88
C SER A 3 -2.69 10.81 -45.12
N THR A 4 -1.97 10.08 -44.27
CA THR A 4 -2.55 9.11 -43.34
C THR A 4 -2.97 9.88 -42.09
N PRO A 5 -4.24 9.81 -41.64
CA PRO A 5 -4.65 10.48 -40.42
C PRO A 5 -4.05 9.76 -39.21
N GLU A 6 -3.23 10.47 -38.44
CA GLU A 6 -2.76 10.05 -37.12
C GLU A 6 -3.98 9.79 -36.21
N PRO A 7 -4.04 8.67 -35.46
CA PRO A 7 -5.13 8.41 -34.54
C PRO A 7 -5.06 9.36 -33.35
N HIS A 8 -5.91 10.38 -33.34
CA HIS A 8 -6.14 11.23 -32.18
C HIS A 8 -6.87 10.43 -31.09
N TYR A 9 -6.09 9.78 -30.22
CA TYR A 9 -6.61 9.06 -29.06
C TYR A 9 -7.09 10.05 -28.00
N THR A 10 -8.35 10.45 -28.09
CA THR A 10 -9.03 11.20 -27.04
C THR A 10 -9.90 10.22 -26.27
N GLN A 11 -9.64 10.01 -24.98
CA GLN A 11 -10.63 9.86 -23.89
C GLN A 11 -9.95 9.29 -22.62
N GLY A 12 -10.21 9.89 -21.45
CA GLY A 12 -10.12 9.14 -20.19
C GLY A 12 -9.60 9.80 -18.90
N SER A 13 -9.50 11.12 -18.77
CA SER A 13 -9.33 11.77 -17.45
C SER A 13 -9.90 13.19 -17.43
N GLU A 14 -10.59 13.55 -16.34
CA GLU A 14 -11.05 14.92 -16.05
C GLU A 14 -9.89 15.93 -15.94
N THR A 15 -8.65 15.45 -15.93
CA THR A 15 -7.46 16.25 -16.26
C THR A 15 -7.14 16.01 -17.74
N GLY A 16 -7.51 16.95 -18.61
CA GLY A 16 -7.32 16.89 -20.07
C GLY A 16 -5.84 16.95 -20.53
N ALA A 17 -4.95 16.23 -19.87
CA ALA A 17 -3.53 16.21 -20.20
C ALA A 17 -3.26 15.19 -21.32
N THR A 18 -3.03 15.69 -22.53
CA THR A 18 -2.58 14.89 -23.67
C THR A 18 -1.23 14.23 -23.36
N ILE A 19 -1.12 12.93 -23.62
CA ILE A 19 0.12 12.18 -23.46
C ILE A 19 1.08 12.57 -24.59
N PRO A 20 2.32 13.01 -24.30
CA PRO A 20 3.30 13.30 -25.34
C PRO A 20 3.61 12.06 -26.19
N PRO A 21 3.83 12.19 -27.52
CA PRO A 21 4.13 11.03 -28.38
C PRO A 21 5.34 10.19 -27.90
N SER A 22 6.36 10.85 -27.32
CA SER A 22 7.52 10.17 -26.75
C SER A 22 7.18 9.33 -25.51
N ALA A 23 6.21 9.76 -24.70
CA ALA A 23 5.73 9.02 -23.55
C ALA A 23 4.79 7.89 -23.98
N LEU A 24 3.93 8.12 -24.97
CA LEU A 24 3.04 7.12 -25.53
C LEU A 24 3.81 5.93 -26.12
N ARG A 25 4.91 6.19 -26.86
CA ARG A 25 5.79 5.13 -27.37
C ARG A 25 6.33 4.22 -26.26
N ILE A 26 6.68 4.78 -25.10
CA ILE A 26 7.13 3.99 -23.95
C ILE A 26 5.99 3.12 -23.40
N VAL A 27 4.76 3.64 -23.37
CA VAL A 27 3.58 2.86 -22.96
C VAL A 27 3.35 1.70 -23.91
N GLU A 28 3.41 1.94 -25.22
CA GLU A 28 3.22 0.93 -26.28
C GLU A 28 4.30 -0.16 -26.23
N GLU A 29 5.58 0.22 -26.14
CA GLU A 29 6.70 -0.72 -26.04
C GLU A 29 6.56 -1.65 -24.83
N VAL A 30 6.18 -1.09 -23.67
CA VAL A 30 6.00 -1.87 -22.44
C VAL A 30 4.73 -2.72 -22.53
N ALA A 31 3.64 -2.21 -23.10
CA ALA A 31 2.42 -2.98 -23.30
C ALA A 31 2.71 -4.22 -24.16
N ALA A 32 3.38 -4.05 -25.31
CA ALA A 32 3.77 -5.14 -26.19
C ALA A 32 4.65 -6.18 -25.47
N LYS A 33 5.65 -5.74 -24.70
CA LYS A 33 6.52 -6.62 -23.91
C LYS A 33 5.75 -7.51 -22.92
N HIS A 34 4.66 -7.01 -22.36
CA HIS A 34 3.84 -7.71 -21.36
C HIS A 34 2.61 -8.41 -21.98
N GLY A 35 2.48 -8.44 -23.32
CA GLY A 35 1.32 -9.03 -23.99
C GLY A 35 0.02 -8.27 -23.74
N GLN A 36 0.10 -6.96 -23.51
CA GLN A 36 -1.03 -6.07 -23.20
C GLN A 36 -1.17 -4.99 -24.28
N THR A 37 -2.32 -4.32 -24.31
CA THR A 37 -2.53 -3.15 -25.19
C THR A 37 -2.27 -1.84 -24.44
N ALA A 38 -1.90 -0.78 -25.18
CA ALA A 38 -1.73 0.56 -24.61
C ALA A 38 -3.04 1.08 -23.99
N GLU A 39 -4.18 0.78 -24.61
CA GLU A 39 -5.50 1.05 -24.05
C GLU A 39 -5.71 0.38 -22.69
N ALA A 40 -5.36 -0.90 -22.56
CA ALA A 40 -5.44 -1.60 -21.29
C ALA A 40 -4.50 -0.98 -20.23
N MET A 41 -3.31 -0.52 -20.64
CA MET A 41 -2.39 0.23 -19.76
C MET A 41 -3.00 1.54 -19.26
N LEU A 42 -3.72 2.28 -20.10
CA LEU A 42 -4.33 3.57 -19.74
C LEU A 42 -5.68 3.41 -19.03
N SER A 43 -6.31 2.24 -19.11
CA SER A 43 -7.59 1.94 -18.46
C SER A 43 -7.54 2.03 -16.92
N LYS A 44 -8.72 2.04 -16.30
CA LYS A 44 -8.87 1.97 -14.83
C LYS A 44 -8.66 0.55 -14.25
N SER A 45 -8.55 -0.49 -15.08
CA SER A 45 -8.43 -1.89 -14.65
C SER A 45 -7.15 -2.15 -13.83
N GLN A 46 -7.22 -2.93 -12.76
CA GLN A 46 -6.10 -3.19 -11.83
C GLN A 46 -5.70 -4.67 -11.74
N THR A 47 -5.71 -5.39 -12.86
CA THR A 47 -5.22 -6.78 -12.87
C THR A 47 -3.73 -6.86 -12.48
N PRO A 48 -3.25 -7.99 -11.92
CA PRO A 48 -1.84 -8.16 -11.55
C PRO A 48 -0.87 -7.90 -12.71
N ASP A 49 -1.19 -8.40 -13.90
CA ASP A 49 -0.34 -8.25 -15.10
C ASP A 49 -0.26 -6.80 -15.55
N LEU A 50 -1.40 -6.10 -15.60
CA LEU A 50 -1.44 -4.67 -15.90
C LEU A 50 -0.69 -3.85 -14.83
N THR A 51 -0.76 -4.27 -13.57
CA THR A 51 -0.06 -3.59 -12.48
C THR A 51 1.45 -3.74 -12.61
N ALA A 52 1.96 -4.92 -12.98
CA ALA A 52 3.38 -5.14 -13.21
C ALA A 52 3.89 -4.30 -14.39
N ALA A 53 3.20 -4.33 -15.53
CA ALA A 53 3.55 -3.56 -16.72
C ALA A 53 3.54 -2.04 -16.47
N ARG A 54 2.53 -1.50 -15.77
CA ARG A 54 2.49 -0.07 -15.43
C ARG A 54 3.64 0.38 -14.54
N ARG A 55 4.10 -0.47 -13.62
CA ARG A 55 5.26 -0.12 -12.77
C ARG A 55 6.53 0.08 -13.60
N GLU A 56 6.70 -0.70 -14.66
CA GLU A 56 7.77 -0.51 -15.64
C GLU A 56 7.60 0.82 -16.40
N VAL A 57 6.39 1.13 -16.87
CA VAL A 57 6.07 2.42 -17.51
C VAL A 57 6.44 3.59 -16.59
N TYR A 58 6.00 3.56 -15.33
CA TYR A 58 6.31 4.63 -14.38
C TYR A 58 7.82 4.81 -14.19
N ALA A 59 8.57 3.71 -14.02
CA ALA A 59 10.01 3.76 -13.83
C ALA A 59 10.76 4.32 -15.06
N ARG A 60 10.27 4.04 -16.27
CA ARG A 60 10.84 4.61 -17.51
C ARG A 60 10.50 6.09 -17.67
N LEU A 61 9.22 6.47 -17.49
CA LEU A 61 8.76 7.84 -17.66
C LEU A 61 9.32 8.79 -16.60
N MET A 62 9.50 8.33 -15.35
CA MET A 62 10.07 9.15 -14.27
C MET A 62 11.53 9.59 -14.51
N ARG A 63 12.20 9.07 -15.54
CA ARG A 63 13.52 9.56 -15.97
C ARG A 63 13.47 10.95 -16.61
N ARG A 64 12.31 11.34 -17.17
CA ARG A 64 12.15 12.57 -17.95
C ARG A 64 10.92 13.39 -17.58
N HIS A 65 10.02 12.84 -16.77
CA HIS A 65 8.74 13.46 -16.43
C HIS A 65 8.44 13.39 -14.95
N SER A 66 7.68 14.38 -14.46
CA SER A 66 7.23 14.41 -13.07
C SER A 66 6.19 13.32 -12.79
N SER A 67 6.12 12.86 -11.54
CA SER A 67 5.11 11.89 -11.11
C SER A 67 3.67 12.39 -11.28
N GLN A 68 3.47 13.71 -11.23
CA GLN A 68 2.19 14.38 -11.42
C GLN A 68 1.75 14.31 -12.88
N SER A 69 2.64 14.64 -13.83
CA SER A 69 2.35 14.53 -15.26
C SER A 69 2.04 13.08 -15.66
N ILE A 70 2.85 12.13 -15.19
CA ILE A 70 2.63 10.70 -15.43
C ILE A 70 1.31 10.24 -14.83
N GLY A 71 0.99 10.71 -13.61
CA GLY A 71 -0.28 10.43 -12.95
C GLY A 71 -1.47 10.93 -13.76
N ALA A 72 -1.40 12.16 -14.29
CA ALA A 72 -2.43 12.70 -15.15
C ALA A 72 -2.63 11.85 -16.41
N TRP A 73 -1.55 11.55 -17.15
CA TRP A 73 -1.59 10.74 -18.38
C TRP A 73 -2.13 9.32 -18.17
N MET A 74 -1.74 8.67 -17.08
CA MET A 74 -2.10 7.28 -16.80
C MET A 74 -3.40 7.15 -15.99
N ASN A 75 -4.08 8.26 -15.69
CA ASN A 75 -5.22 8.35 -14.79
C ASN A 75 -4.94 7.68 -13.42
N ARG A 76 -3.88 8.14 -12.74
CA ARG A 76 -3.41 7.62 -11.45
C ARG A 76 -2.98 8.72 -10.51
N HIS A 77 -3.20 8.48 -9.21
CA HIS A 77 -2.62 9.34 -8.19
C HIS A 77 -1.09 9.27 -8.23
N HIS A 78 -0.40 10.41 -8.25
CA HIS A 78 1.06 10.51 -8.38
C HIS A 78 1.83 9.72 -7.31
N HIS A 79 1.29 9.57 -6.09
CA HIS A 79 1.90 8.69 -5.07
C HIS A 79 1.97 7.22 -5.50
N ASN A 80 1.00 6.74 -6.27
CA ASN A 80 1.00 5.37 -6.80
C ASN A 80 2.02 5.20 -7.92
N VAL A 81 2.26 6.27 -8.71
CA VAL A 81 3.34 6.31 -9.71
C VAL A 81 4.70 6.18 -9.03
N ILE A 82 4.95 6.96 -7.98
CA ILE A 82 6.21 6.93 -7.20
C ILE A 82 6.44 5.54 -6.59
N LYS A 83 5.44 5.02 -5.85
CA LYS A 83 5.53 3.69 -5.21
C LYS A 83 5.74 2.59 -6.24
N GLY A 84 5.01 2.64 -7.35
CA GLY A 84 5.10 1.65 -8.41
C GLY A 84 6.47 1.65 -9.10
N ALA A 85 6.98 2.81 -9.45
CA ALA A 85 8.30 2.94 -10.07
C ALA A 85 9.45 2.54 -9.13
N LYS A 86 9.32 2.78 -7.81
CA LYS A 86 10.28 2.27 -6.82
C LYS A 86 10.25 0.74 -6.79
N ALA A 87 9.06 0.14 -6.70
CA ALA A 87 8.91 -1.32 -6.67
C ALA A 87 9.51 -2.00 -7.91
N TYR A 88 9.36 -1.40 -9.10
CA TYR A 88 10.01 -1.92 -10.31
C TYR A 88 11.53 -1.82 -10.26
N ARG A 89 12.07 -0.68 -9.82
CA ARG A 89 13.53 -0.49 -9.71
C ARG A 89 14.15 -1.43 -8.69
N ASP A 90 13.52 -1.59 -7.53
CA ASP A 90 13.95 -2.54 -6.50
C ASP A 90 13.98 -3.97 -7.07
N LEU A 91 12.96 -4.36 -7.85
CA LEU A 91 12.90 -5.65 -8.54
C LEU A 91 14.03 -5.80 -9.59
N MET A 92 14.31 -4.77 -10.37
CA MET A 92 15.37 -4.80 -11.40
C MET A 92 16.78 -4.68 -10.83
N ALA A 93 16.93 -4.24 -9.58
CA ALA A 93 18.21 -4.22 -8.87
C ALA A 93 18.64 -5.62 -8.40
N ILE A 94 17.74 -6.60 -8.42
CA ILE A 94 18.06 -8.00 -8.14
C ILE A 94 18.85 -8.57 -9.35
N PRO A 95 20.14 -8.93 -9.19
CA PRO A 95 20.99 -9.30 -10.32
C PRO A 95 20.54 -10.58 -11.03
N ASP A 96 20.01 -11.54 -10.27
CA ASP A 96 19.58 -12.83 -10.81
C ASP A 96 18.18 -12.75 -11.45
N ALA A 97 18.11 -13.04 -12.76
CA ALA A 97 16.87 -13.11 -13.52
C ALA A 97 15.88 -14.15 -12.97
N LYS A 98 16.38 -15.28 -12.45
CA LYS A 98 15.54 -16.33 -11.88
C LYS A 98 14.90 -15.87 -10.56
N ALA A 99 15.64 -15.11 -9.76
CA ALA A 99 15.14 -14.46 -8.55
C ALA A 99 14.18 -13.29 -8.81
N ARG A 100 14.16 -12.71 -10.02
CA ARG A 100 13.19 -11.67 -10.43
C ARG A 100 11.78 -12.22 -10.72
N HIS A 101 11.63 -13.52 -10.96
CA HIS A 101 10.36 -14.11 -11.38
C HIS A 101 9.37 -14.20 -10.22
N GLN A 102 8.07 -13.91 -10.46
CA GLN A 102 7.03 -13.87 -9.40
C GLN A 102 6.92 -15.18 -8.60
N SER A 103 7.33 -16.31 -9.19
CA SER A 103 7.37 -17.64 -8.55
C SER A 103 8.51 -17.79 -7.52
N PHE A 104 9.60 -17.02 -7.63
CA PHE A 104 10.72 -16.97 -6.67
C PHE A 104 10.72 -15.69 -5.82
N ALA A 105 10.10 -14.62 -6.32
CA ALA A 105 9.58 -13.51 -5.51
C ALA A 105 8.28 -13.91 -4.79
N ALA A 106 8.23 -15.16 -4.33
CA ALA A 106 7.23 -15.63 -3.39
C ALA A 106 7.16 -14.62 -2.23
N PRO A 107 5.99 -14.49 -1.57
CA PRO A 107 5.92 -13.77 -0.30
C PRO A 107 7.09 -14.18 0.59
N LYS A 108 7.55 -13.27 1.45
CA LYS A 108 8.70 -13.43 2.38
C LYS A 108 8.66 -14.70 3.27
N THR A 109 7.72 -15.60 3.05
CA THR A 109 7.61 -16.95 3.62
C THR A 109 8.54 -17.97 2.96
N ALA A 110 8.80 -17.98 1.65
CA ALA A 110 9.55 -19.09 1.03
C ALA A 110 11.04 -19.17 1.42
N LEU A 111 11.73 -18.02 1.51
CA LEU A 111 13.13 -17.97 1.99
C LEU A 111 13.22 -18.07 3.54
N SER A 112 12.12 -17.78 4.25
CA SER A 112 12.02 -17.94 5.71
C SER A 112 11.92 -19.42 6.09
N LEU A 113 11.29 -20.27 5.27
CA LEU A 113 11.22 -21.72 5.46
C LEU A 113 12.60 -22.36 5.60
N TRP A 114 13.60 -21.86 4.85
CA TRP A 114 14.96 -22.42 4.86
C TRP A 114 15.82 -21.93 6.03
N ARG A 115 15.44 -20.83 6.70
CA ARG A 115 16.20 -20.24 7.82
C ARG A 115 15.62 -20.53 9.21
N GLY A 116 14.69 -21.48 9.34
CA GLY A 116 14.18 -21.93 10.64
C GLY A 116 13.33 -20.91 11.41
N VAL A 117 13.02 -19.75 10.82
CA VAL A 117 12.07 -18.78 11.39
C VAL A 117 10.77 -18.91 10.62
N VAL A 118 9.90 -19.82 11.08
CA VAL A 118 8.53 -19.91 10.59
C VAL A 118 7.74 -18.80 11.26
N THR A 119 7.63 -17.62 10.63
CA THR A 119 6.47 -16.77 10.93
C THR A 119 5.31 -17.39 10.18
N VAL A 120 4.63 -18.35 10.82
CA VAL A 120 3.32 -18.83 10.36
C VAL A 120 2.47 -17.57 10.20
N PRO A 121 1.88 -17.28 9.03
CA PRO A 121 0.93 -16.20 8.91
C PRO A 121 -0.16 -16.46 9.94
N GLN A 122 -0.19 -15.67 11.01
CA GLN A 122 -1.18 -15.85 12.06
C GLN A 122 -2.55 -15.71 11.40
N PRO A 123 -3.51 -16.61 11.67
CA PRO A 123 -4.86 -16.49 11.13
C PRO A 123 -5.38 -15.09 11.47
N ARG A 124 -6.03 -14.45 10.49
CA ARG A 124 -6.55 -13.09 10.63
C ARG A 124 -7.53 -13.06 11.79
N ARG A 125 -7.13 -12.46 12.91
CA ARG A 125 -8.00 -12.39 14.09
C ARG A 125 -9.08 -11.34 13.86
N PRO A 126 -10.35 -11.64 14.22
CA PRO A 126 -11.41 -10.65 14.13
C PRO A 126 -11.16 -9.52 15.14
N MET A 127 -11.58 -8.30 14.80
CA MET A 127 -11.38 -7.11 15.67
C MET A 127 -12.02 -7.28 17.04
N LYS A 128 -13.09 -8.08 17.15
CA LYS A 128 -13.77 -8.38 18.41
C LYS A 128 -12.82 -9.06 19.41
N ASP A 129 -12.15 -10.13 19.01
CA ASP A 129 -11.21 -10.86 19.87
C ASP A 129 -10.04 -9.96 20.31
N ILE A 130 -9.54 -9.11 19.42
CA ILE A 130 -8.49 -8.14 19.75
C ILE A 130 -8.99 -7.13 20.78
N ALA A 131 -10.22 -6.64 20.64
CA ALA A 131 -10.80 -5.69 21.58
C ALA A 131 -11.02 -6.32 22.96
N GLU A 132 -11.49 -7.56 23.01
CA GLU A 132 -11.67 -8.31 24.27
C GLU A 132 -10.33 -8.53 24.99
N GLU A 133 -9.29 -8.94 24.26
CA GLU A 133 -7.94 -9.13 24.82
C GLU A 133 -7.36 -7.82 25.36
N VAL A 134 -7.47 -6.72 24.60
CA VAL A 134 -6.95 -5.42 25.04
C VAL A 134 -7.76 -4.86 26.21
N ALA A 135 -9.08 -5.04 26.21
CA ALA A 135 -9.93 -4.65 27.32
C ALA A 135 -9.52 -5.38 28.60
N PHE A 136 -9.35 -6.70 28.52
CA PHE A 136 -8.85 -7.52 29.62
C PHE A 136 -7.49 -7.07 30.13
N ALA A 137 -6.52 -6.83 29.24
CA ALA A 137 -5.17 -6.41 29.60
C ALA A 137 -5.11 -5.04 30.32
N HIS A 138 -6.09 -4.16 30.09
CA HIS A 138 -6.15 -2.83 30.70
C HIS A 138 -7.17 -2.75 31.85
N GLY A 139 -7.87 -3.84 32.17
CA GLY A 139 -8.93 -3.83 33.20
C GLY A 139 -10.11 -2.93 32.85
N VAL A 140 -10.42 -2.77 31.56
CA VAL A 140 -11.54 -1.97 31.05
C VAL A 140 -12.53 -2.87 30.31
N THR A 141 -13.71 -2.36 29.98
CA THR A 141 -14.66 -3.12 29.15
C THR A 141 -14.49 -2.81 27.66
N VAL A 142 -14.98 -3.68 26.78
CA VAL A 142 -15.05 -3.38 25.35
C VAL A 142 -15.93 -2.15 25.08
N ALA A 143 -16.96 -1.93 25.91
CA ALA A 143 -17.79 -0.73 25.83
C ALA A 143 -16.98 0.55 26.10
N ASP A 144 -15.98 0.53 26.99
CA ASP A 144 -15.09 1.67 27.24
C ASP A 144 -14.15 1.97 26.06
N LEU A 145 -13.74 0.93 25.34
CA LEU A 145 -12.94 1.07 24.11
C LEU A 145 -13.74 1.75 23.00
N VAL A 146 -15.01 1.39 22.85
CA VAL A 146 -15.92 1.93 21.82
C VAL A 146 -16.52 3.28 22.23
N GLY A 147 -16.79 3.46 23.51
CA GLY A 147 -17.48 4.60 24.09
C GLY A 147 -16.71 5.92 23.97
N PRO A 148 -17.35 7.07 24.25
CA PRO A 148 -16.77 8.39 24.04
C PRO A 148 -15.80 8.82 25.15
N SER A 149 -15.69 8.04 26.23
CA SER A 149 -14.89 8.41 27.40
C SER A 149 -13.44 8.75 27.02
N GLN A 150 -12.97 9.86 27.58
CA GLN A 150 -11.63 10.43 27.33
C GLN A 150 -10.68 10.21 28.51
N LEU A 151 -11.09 9.43 29.52
CA LEU A 151 -10.20 9.07 30.62
C LEU A 151 -8.92 8.46 30.08
N ARG A 152 -7.78 8.82 30.71
CA ARG A 152 -6.44 8.42 30.24
C ARG A 152 -6.33 6.92 30.03
N ILE A 153 -6.87 6.12 30.96
CA ILE A 153 -6.89 4.66 30.87
C ILE A 153 -7.68 4.14 29.66
N HIS A 154 -8.83 4.74 29.34
CA HIS A 154 -9.63 4.40 28.16
C HIS A 154 -8.95 4.84 26.86
N ALA A 155 -8.33 6.02 26.84
CA ALA A 155 -7.58 6.49 25.69
C ALA A 155 -6.36 5.60 25.41
N HIS A 156 -5.62 5.21 26.45
CA HIS A 156 -4.43 4.36 26.34
C HIS A 156 -4.76 2.95 25.85
N SER A 157 -5.75 2.30 26.47
CA SER A 157 -6.23 0.99 26.07
C SER A 157 -6.76 1.00 24.63
N ARG A 158 -7.46 2.06 24.23
CA ARG A 158 -7.93 2.22 22.85
C ARG A 158 -6.79 2.42 21.84
N GLN A 159 -5.77 3.18 22.20
CA GLN A 159 -4.58 3.35 21.35
C GLN A 159 -3.82 2.03 21.20
N HIS A 160 -3.78 1.20 22.26
CA HIS A 160 -3.26 -0.16 22.19
C HIS A 160 -4.09 -1.02 21.23
N ALA A 161 -5.43 -0.99 21.33
CA ALA A 161 -6.31 -1.70 20.40
C ALA A 161 -6.10 -1.28 18.93
N MET A 162 -6.01 0.03 18.66
CA MET A 162 -5.72 0.55 17.33
C MET A 162 -4.40 0.01 16.78
N TYR A 163 -3.35 -0.01 17.60
CA TYR A 163 -2.04 -0.52 17.22
C TYR A 163 -2.11 -2.02 16.89
N VAL A 164 -2.68 -2.84 17.77
CA VAL A 164 -2.78 -4.29 17.56
C VAL A 164 -3.64 -4.62 16.33
N MET A 165 -4.79 -3.95 16.17
CA MET A 165 -5.64 -4.13 15.00
C MET A 165 -4.92 -3.76 13.70
N ALA A 166 -4.13 -2.68 13.68
CA ALA A 166 -3.38 -2.29 12.48
C ALA A 166 -2.27 -3.30 12.10
N GLN A 167 -1.73 -4.05 13.08
CA GLN A 167 -0.70 -5.06 12.83
C GLN A 167 -1.26 -6.44 12.51
N GLN A 168 -2.36 -6.82 13.17
CA GLN A 168 -2.93 -8.17 13.10
C GLN A 168 -4.11 -8.27 12.13
N THR A 169 -4.67 -7.14 11.70
CA THR A 169 -5.74 -7.10 10.69
C THR A 169 -5.24 -6.40 9.42
N HIS A 170 -5.71 -6.85 8.25
CA HIS A 170 -5.48 -6.16 6.98
C HIS A 170 -6.53 -5.06 6.69
N LEU A 171 -7.17 -4.54 7.74
CA LEU A 171 -8.23 -3.55 7.62
C LEU A 171 -7.65 -2.14 7.54
N SER A 172 -8.37 -1.25 6.87
CA SER A 172 -7.98 0.16 6.82
C SER A 172 -8.20 0.84 8.17
N ASN A 173 -7.43 1.88 8.43
CA ASN A 173 -7.60 2.73 9.61
C ASN A 173 -9.04 3.27 9.73
N GLY A 174 -9.73 3.53 8.62
CA GLY A 174 -11.14 3.94 8.63
C GLY A 174 -12.07 2.83 9.14
N MET A 175 -11.83 1.56 8.78
CA MET A 175 -12.61 0.43 9.28
C MET A 175 -12.35 0.18 10.77
N ILE A 176 -11.08 0.30 11.20
CA ILE A 176 -10.70 0.22 12.62
C ILE A 176 -11.39 1.33 13.42
N GLY A 177 -11.40 2.57 12.90
CA GLY A 177 -12.04 3.70 13.53
C GLY A 177 -13.56 3.54 13.67
N LYS A 178 -14.23 3.04 12.62
CA LYS A 178 -15.66 2.69 12.66
C LYS A 178 -15.96 1.65 13.75
N PHE A 179 -15.17 0.57 13.80
CA PHE A 179 -15.34 -0.49 14.80
C PHE A 179 -15.19 0.05 16.23
N LEU A 180 -14.20 0.90 16.48
CA LEU A 180 -13.96 1.50 17.78
C LEU A 180 -14.91 2.65 18.11
N GLY A 181 -16.10 2.74 17.50
CA GLY A 181 -17.11 3.77 17.81
C GLY A 181 -17.00 5.01 16.93
N GLY A 182 -16.87 4.83 15.61
CA GLY A 182 -17.02 5.91 14.62
C GLY A 182 -15.90 6.95 14.58
N ARG A 183 -14.66 6.57 14.90
CA ARG A 183 -13.51 7.50 14.93
C ARG A 183 -12.91 7.72 13.54
N ASP A 184 -12.42 8.94 13.32
CA ASP A 184 -11.74 9.29 12.07
C ASP A 184 -10.45 8.49 11.85
N GLN A 185 -10.13 8.27 10.57
CA GLN A 185 -8.90 7.59 10.15
C GLN A 185 -7.63 8.30 10.65
N SER A 186 -7.64 9.64 10.75
CA SER A 186 -6.53 10.43 11.30
C SER A 186 -6.34 10.16 12.80
N THR A 187 -7.43 10.06 13.55
CA THR A 187 -7.43 9.70 14.99
C THR A 187 -6.81 8.33 15.20
N VAL A 188 -7.18 7.35 14.37
CA VAL A 188 -6.59 6.00 14.42
C VAL A 188 -5.09 6.06 14.12
N HIS A 189 -4.67 6.77 13.08
CA HIS A 189 -3.25 6.94 12.76
C HIS A 189 -2.46 7.59 13.92
N HIS A 190 -3.00 8.65 14.51
CA HIS A 190 -2.39 9.31 15.66
C HIS A 190 -2.28 8.37 16.87
N GLY A 191 -3.34 7.60 17.15
CA GLY A 191 -3.37 6.64 18.26
C GLY A 191 -2.33 5.52 18.10
N ILE A 192 -2.17 4.98 16.89
CA ILE A 192 -1.14 3.98 16.57
C ILE A 192 0.25 4.53 16.86
N ARG A 193 0.55 5.75 16.39
CA ARG A 193 1.86 6.40 16.61
C ARG A 193 2.11 6.67 18.10
N ALA A 194 1.11 7.15 18.83
CA ALA A 194 1.23 7.43 20.26
C ALA A 194 1.47 6.16 21.09
N HIS A 195 0.84 5.03 20.73
CA HIS A 195 1.13 3.74 21.37
C HIS A 195 2.53 3.23 21.02
N ALA A 196 2.91 3.26 19.73
CA ALA A 196 4.23 2.86 19.28
C ALA A 196 5.37 3.66 19.95
N ALA A 197 5.18 4.95 20.17
CA ALA A 197 6.15 5.79 20.86
C ALA A 197 6.31 5.41 22.35
N ARG A 198 5.21 5.07 23.04
CA ARG A 198 5.26 4.64 24.44
C ARG A 198 5.97 3.31 24.62
N ILE A 199 5.65 2.31 23.80
CA ILE A 199 6.34 1.00 23.88
C ILE A 199 7.84 1.15 23.57
N ALA A 200 8.21 2.05 22.65
CA ALA A 200 9.61 2.32 22.35
C ALA A 200 10.32 3.00 23.53
N ALA A 201 9.67 3.97 24.18
CA ALA A 201 10.20 4.63 25.38
C ALA A 201 10.36 3.64 26.55
N GLU A 202 9.38 2.76 26.78
CA GLU A 202 9.44 1.72 27.81
C GLU A 202 10.55 0.69 27.55
N TRP A 203 10.81 0.37 26.27
CA TRP A 203 11.90 -0.54 25.90
C TRP A 203 13.27 0.11 26.10
N SER A 204 13.43 1.36 25.65
CA SER A 204 14.68 2.12 25.85
C SER A 204 15.00 2.34 27.33
N GLY A 205 13.99 2.60 28.15
CA GLY A 205 14.16 2.75 29.60
C GLY A 205 14.57 1.45 30.31
N ARG A 206 14.10 0.29 29.82
CA ARG A 206 14.49 -1.03 30.35
C ARG A 206 15.88 -1.50 29.89
N ALA A 207 16.35 -1.04 28.73
CA ALA A 207 17.69 -1.35 28.24
C ALA A 207 18.79 -0.50 28.91
N ALA A 208 18.41 0.58 29.59
CA ALA A 208 19.32 1.50 30.29
C ALA A 208 19.37 1.27 31.82
N ALA A 209 18.61 0.30 32.34
CA ALA A 209 18.56 -0.10 33.75
C ALA A 209 19.23 -1.46 33.93
#